data_AF-A0A0B6X5Q8-F1
#
_entry.id   AF-A0A0B6X5Q8-F1
#
_cell.length_a   1.000
_cell.length_b   1.000
_cell.length_c   1.000
_cell.angle_alpha   90.00
_cell.angle_beta   90.00
_cell.angle_gamma   90.00
#
_symmetry.space_group_name_H-M   'P 1'
#
loop_
_entity.id
_entity.type
_entity.pdbx_description
1 polymer ?
#
loop_
_entity_poly.entity_id
_entity_poly.type
_entity_poly.pdbx_seq_one_letter_code
_entity_poly.pdbx_strand_id
1 'polypeptide(L)'
;MGKDVIEKINTTLESAEEFKSEGASTIILDLDVYITILKRLAKYENMEPVAWGRITGMFRIMDTTTLPVIVSEWIGFNESHPDIADDIFPLYRHPNK
;
A
#
# COMPACT_ATOMS: atom_id res chain seq x y z
N MET A 1 -6.14 -7.52 -12.54
CA MET A 1 -5.30 -8.04 -11.43
C MET A 1 -4.97 -9.49 -11.74
N GLY A 2 -3.72 -9.80 -12.08
CA GLY A 2 -3.32 -11.12 -12.58
C GLY A 2 -3.28 -12.18 -11.48
N LYS A 3 -3.53 -13.45 -11.81
CA LYS A 3 -3.44 -14.59 -10.88
C LYS A 3 -2.08 -14.62 -10.15
N ASP A 4 -1.01 -14.26 -10.85
CA ASP A 4 0.36 -14.25 -10.38
C ASP A 4 0.59 -13.34 -9.15
N VAL A 5 -0.14 -12.23 -9.06
CA VAL A 5 -0.03 -11.29 -7.93
C VAL A 5 -0.68 -11.88 -6.68
N ILE A 6 -1.78 -12.62 -6.84
CA ILE A 6 -2.49 -13.26 -5.72
C ILE A 6 -1.65 -14.37 -5.11
N GLU A 7 -1.04 -15.20 -5.97
CA GLU A 7 -0.17 -16.29 -5.55
C GLU A 7 1.04 -15.76 -4.77
N LYS A 8 1.72 -14.73 -5.31
CA LYS A 8 2.84 -14.06 -4.61
C LYS A 8 2.46 -13.54 -3.24
N ILE A 9 1.27 -12.94 -3.08
CA ILE A 9 0.80 -12.44 -1.78
C ILE A 9 0.61 -13.59 -0.81
N ASN A 10 -0.08 -14.66 -1.23
CA ASN A 10 -0.35 -15.80 -0.35
C ASN A 10 0.95 -16.48 0.10
N THR A 11 1.88 -16.74 -0.81
CA THR A 11 3.19 -17.29 -0.46
C THR A 11 3.96 -16.36 0.48
N THR A 12 3.92 -15.05 0.26
CA THR A 12 4.59 -14.08 1.13
C THR A 12 3.99 -14.07 2.54
N LEU A 13 2.68 -14.23 2.66
CA LEU A 13 2.00 -14.30 3.95
C LEU A 13 2.29 -15.62 4.67
N GLU A 14 2.29 -16.75 3.96
CA GLU A 14 2.67 -18.07 4.50
C GLU A 14 4.11 -18.05 5.03
N SER A 15 5.06 -17.51 4.26
CA SER A 15 6.45 -17.34 4.72
C SER A 15 6.55 -16.39 5.92
N ALA A 16 5.75 -15.32 5.98
CA ALA A 16 5.74 -14.41 7.12
C ALA A 16 5.23 -15.10 8.41
N GLU A 17 4.23 -15.99 8.29
CA GLU A 17 3.74 -16.80 9.42
C GLU A 17 4.80 -17.79 9.91
N GLU A 18 5.52 -18.44 8.99
CA GLU A 18 6.64 -19.32 9.29
C GLU A 18 7.75 -18.55 10.02
N PHE A 19 8.22 -17.42 9.49
CA PHE A 19 9.23 -16.59 10.14
C PHE A 19 8.80 -16.09 11.53
N LYS A 20 7.52 -15.73 11.69
CA LYS A 20 6.98 -15.34 13.00
C LYS A 20 7.03 -16.50 13.99
N SER A 21 6.73 -17.73 13.54
CA SER A 21 6.83 -18.93 14.37
C SER A 21 8.27 -19.24 14.82
N GLU A 22 9.25 -18.83 14.01
CA GLU A 22 10.68 -18.91 14.31
C GLU A 22 11.22 -17.74 15.15
N GLY A 23 10.35 -16.79 15.52
CA GLY A 23 10.69 -15.66 16.40
C GLY A 23 11.06 -14.36 15.67
N ALA A 24 10.84 -14.26 14.36
CA ALA A 24 11.00 -12.99 13.64
C ALA A 24 9.94 -11.98 14.09
N SER A 25 10.39 -10.76 14.42
CA SER A 25 9.53 -9.64 14.81
C SER A 25 9.25 -8.67 13.66
N THR A 26 9.96 -8.80 12.53
CA THR A 26 9.88 -7.89 11.38
C THR A 26 9.95 -8.69 10.09
N ILE A 27 9.14 -8.29 9.10
CA ILE A 27 9.18 -8.79 7.73
C ILE A 27 9.42 -7.62 6.78
N ILE A 28 10.20 -7.84 5.72
CA ILE A 28 10.40 -6.85 4.65
C ILE A 28 9.51 -7.26 3.49
N LEU A 29 8.64 -6.35 3.05
CA LEU A 29 7.72 -6.56 1.94
C LEU A 29 8.05 -5.59 0.80
N ASP A 30 7.83 -6.06 -0.42
CA ASP A 30 7.72 -5.17 -1.58
C ASP A 30 6.51 -4.22 -1.42
N LEU A 31 6.65 -2.99 -1.89
CA LEU A 31 5.64 -1.94 -1.68
C LEU A 31 4.30 -2.29 -2.34
N ASP A 32 4.30 -2.90 -3.53
CA ASP A 32 3.07 -3.30 -4.23
C ASP A 32 2.34 -4.41 -3.48
N VAL A 33 3.11 -5.36 -2.94
CA VAL A 33 2.59 -6.45 -2.10
C VAL A 33 1.96 -5.87 -0.84
N TYR A 34 2.66 -4.95 -0.17
CA TYR A 34 2.17 -4.28 1.03
C TYR A 34 0.87 -3.50 0.78
N ILE A 35 0.82 -2.66 -0.25
CA ILE A 35 -0.37 -1.88 -0.63
C ILE A 35 -1.54 -2.81 -0.95
N THR A 36 -1.28 -3.93 -1.64
CA THR A 36 -2.33 -4.87 -2.00
C THR A 36 -2.91 -5.58 -0.77
N ILE A 37 -2.07 -5.96 0.19
CA ILE A 37 -2.52 -6.55 1.47
C ILE A 37 -3.40 -5.55 2.22
N LEU A 38 -2.97 -4.27 2.33
CA LEU A 38 -3.75 -3.23 3.00
C LEU A 38 -5.14 -3.05 2.35
N LYS A 39 -5.21 -2.96 1.02
CA LYS A 39 -6.50 -2.82 0.30
C LYS A 39 -7.42 -4.01 0.53
N ARG A 40 -6.88 -5.23 0.62
CA ARG A 40 -7.68 -6.44 0.90
C ARG A 40 -8.19 -6.47 2.33
N LEU A 41 -7.35 -6.14 3.30
CA LEU A 41 -7.74 -6.03 4.72
C LEU A 41 -8.83 -4.98 4.90
N ALA A 42 -8.66 -3.80 4.30
CA ALA A 42 -9.66 -2.76 4.32
C ALA A 42 -11.01 -3.22 3.74
N LYS A 43 -10.99 -3.95 2.62
CA LYS A 43 -12.21 -4.53 2.03
C LYS A 43 -12.87 -5.56 2.95
N TYR A 44 -12.08 -6.43 3.58
CA TYR A 44 -12.59 -7.46 4.49
C TYR A 44 -13.24 -6.85 5.74
N GLU A 45 -12.61 -5.83 6.31
CA GLU A 45 -13.07 -5.12 7.52
C GLU A 45 -14.05 -3.98 7.23
N ASN A 46 -14.48 -3.79 5.97
CA ASN A 46 -15.32 -2.67 5.50
C ASN A 46 -14.78 -1.29 5.94
N MET A 47 -13.47 -1.09 5.82
CA MET A 47 -12.80 0.14 6.21
C MET A 47 -12.77 1.15 5.06
N GLU A 48 -13.07 2.40 5.39
CA GLU A 48 -12.88 3.53 4.49
C GLU A 48 -11.47 4.13 4.65
N PRO A 49 -10.82 4.60 3.56
CA PRO A 49 -9.59 5.35 3.65
C PRO A 49 -9.77 6.62 4.50
N VAL A 50 -8.82 6.89 5.40
CA VAL A 50 -8.83 8.12 6.21
C VAL A 50 -7.87 9.18 5.68
N ALA A 51 -6.90 8.77 4.87
CA ALA A 51 -5.90 9.61 4.25
C ALA A 51 -5.32 8.91 3.01
N TRP A 52 -4.44 9.61 2.31
CA TRP A 52 -3.71 9.12 1.15
C TRP A 52 -2.22 9.40 1.34
N GLY A 53 -1.39 8.42 1.03
CA GLY A 53 0.06 8.54 0.96
C GLY A 53 0.52 8.68 -0.48
N ARG A 54 1.60 9.46 -0.68
CA ARG A 54 2.36 9.55 -1.92
C ARG A 54 3.83 9.32 -1.60
N ILE A 55 4.47 8.39 -2.31
CA ILE A 55 5.92 8.20 -2.25
C ILE A 55 6.51 8.70 -3.56
N THR A 56 7.37 9.71 -3.46
CA THR A 56 8.08 10.22 -4.63
C THR A 56 9.29 9.36 -4.95
N GLY A 57 9.39 8.90 -6.20
CA GLY A 57 10.43 7.97 -6.65
C GLY A 57 11.87 8.47 -6.45
N MET A 58 12.05 9.79 -6.28
CA MET A 58 13.37 10.42 -6.16
C MET A 58 13.91 10.55 -4.72
N PHE A 59 13.08 10.56 -3.67
CA PHE A 59 13.57 10.85 -2.31
C PHE A 59 12.95 10.04 -1.15
N ARG A 60 12.05 9.08 -1.42
CA ARG A 60 11.35 8.28 -0.37
C ARG A 60 10.73 9.15 0.74
N ILE A 61 10.40 10.40 0.46
CA ILE A 61 9.60 11.22 1.36
C ILE A 61 8.16 10.80 1.14
N MET A 62 7.50 10.36 2.22
CA MET A 62 6.08 10.05 2.20
C MET A 62 5.30 11.32 2.52
N ASP A 63 4.66 11.87 1.50
CA ASP A 63 3.65 12.92 1.68
C ASP A 63 2.32 12.28 2.06
N THR A 64 1.56 12.93 2.94
CA THR A 64 0.22 12.47 3.32
C THR A 64 -0.79 13.59 3.22
N THR A 65 -2.02 13.24 2.83
CA THR A 65 -3.13 14.20 2.74
C THR A 65 -4.47 13.53 3.05
N THR A 66 -5.40 14.30 3.60
CA THR A 66 -6.82 13.91 3.72
C THR A 66 -7.70 14.64 2.71
N LEU A 67 -7.12 15.54 1.89
CA LEU A 67 -7.84 16.40 0.97
C LEU A 67 -7.94 15.75 -0.42
N PRO A 68 -9.17 15.45 -0.92
CA PRO A 68 -9.34 14.82 -2.23
C PRO A 68 -8.75 15.62 -3.39
N VAL A 69 -8.76 16.95 -3.30
CA VAL A 69 -8.19 17.83 -4.34
C VAL A 69 -6.69 17.59 -4.53
N ILE A 70 -5.95 17.39 -3.45
CA ILE A 70 -4.51 17.11 -3.51
C ILE A 70 -4.26 15.73 -4.14
N VAL A 71 -5.11 14.74 -3.83
CA VAL A 71 -5.03 13.41 -4.45
C VAL A 71 -5.28 13.49 -5.95
N SER A 72 -6.26 14.28 -6.39
CA SER A 72 -6.54 14.51 -7.80
C SER A 72 -5.37 15.19 -8.52
N GLU A 73 -4.70 16.15 -7.87
CA GLU A 73 -3.49 16.78 -8.41
C GLU A 73 -2.35 15.77 -8.61
N TRP A 74 -2.13 14.88 -7.63
CA TRP A 74 -1.12 13.83 -7.74
C TRP A 74 -1.43 12.84 -8.87
N ILE A 75 -2.68 12.42 -9.01
CA ILE A 75 -3.12 11.54 -10.09
C ILE A 75 -2.92 12.23 -11.45
N GLY A 76 -3.34 13.48 -11.59
CA GLY A 76 -3.17 14.25 -12.82
C GLY A 76 -1.70 14.47 -13.20
N PHE A 77 -0.82 14.62 -12.20
CA PHE A 77 0.62 14.64 -12.42
C PHE A 77 1.13 13.32 -13.01
N ASN A 78 0.76 12.18 -12.42
CA ASN A 78 1.15 10.85 -12.90
C ASN A 78 0.64 10.57 -14.32
N GLU A 79 -0.59 10.97 -14.64
CA GLU A 79 -1.15 10.83 -15.99
C GLU A 79 -0.37 11.63 -17.04
N SER A 80 0.20 12.78 -16.64
CA SER A 80 0.98 13.65 -17.52
C SER A 80 2.47 13.28 -17.57
N HIS A 81 2.99 12.54 -16.59
CA HIS A 81 4.40 12.16 -16.45
C HIS A 81 4.55 10.68 -16.06
N PRO A 82 4.15 9.74 -16.94
CA PRO A 82 4.13 8.31 -16.62
C PRO A 82 5.52 7.71 -16.37
N ASP A 83 6.57 8.36 -16.85
CA ASP A 83 7.98 7.97 -16.68
C ASP A 83 8.52 8.20 -15.26
N ILE A 84 7.86 9.06 -14.49
CA ILE A 84 8.22 9.42 -13.11
C ILE A 84 7.01 9.35 -12.17
N ALA A 85 6.02 8.51 -12.50
CA ALA A 85 4.79 8.39 -11.73
C ALA A 85 5.08 8.00 -10.28
N ASP A 86 4.46 8.72 -9.35
CA ASP A 86 4.58 8.45 -7.92
C ASP A 86 3.60 7.37 -7.47
N ASP A 87 3.98 6.64 -6.42
CA ASP A 87 3.10 5.65 -5.80
C ASP A 87 2.08 6.34 -4.90
N ILE A 88 0.81 6.36 -5.33
CA ILE A 88 -0.31 6.93 -4.58
C ILE A 88 -1.17 5.80 -4.02
N PHE A 89 -1.39 5.76 -2.70
CA PHE A 89 -2.14 4.69 -2.06
C PHE A 89 -2.97 5.15 -0.86
N PRO A 90 -4.11 4.48 -0.59
CA PRO A 90 -4.96 4.81 0.54
C PRO A 90 -4.29 4.38 1.85
N LEU A 91 -4.48 5.20 2.88
CA LEU A 91 -4.12 4.91 4.27
C LEU A 91 -5.39 4.65 5.08
N TYR A 92 -5.35 3.61 5.89
CA TYR A 92 -6.48 3.14 6.67
C TYR A 92 -6.18 3.25 8.16
N ARG A 93 -7.16 3.71 8.94
CA ARG A 93 -7.08 3.70 10.41
C ARG A 93 -7.62 2.38 10.92
N HIS A 94 -6.86 1.68 11.75
CA HIS A 94 -7.31 0.43 12.38
C HIS A 94 -8.64 0.66 13.13
N PRO A 95 -9.65 -0.22 12.99
CA PRO A 95 -11.01 0.05 13.48
C PRO A 95 -11.11 0.19 15.02
N ASN A 96 -10.12 -0.31 15.75
CA ASN A 96 -10.08 -0.31 17.23
C ASN A 96 -9.01 0.61 17.85
N LYS A 97 -8.50 1.63 17.13
CA LYS A 97 -7.52 2.60 17.67
C LYS A 97 -7.85 4.01 17.22
#